data_AF-A0A3S2A707-F1
#
_entry.id   AF-A0A3S2A707-F1
#
_cell.length_a   1.000
_cell.length_b   1.000
_cell.length_c   1.000
_cell.angle_alpha   90.00
_cell.angle_beta   90.00
_cell.angle_gamma   90.00
#
_symmetry.space_group_name_H-M   'P 1'
#
loop_
_entity.id
_entity.type
_entity.pdbx_description
1 polymer ?
#
loop_
_entity_poly.entity_id
_entity_poly.type
_entity_poly.pdbx_seq_one_letter_code
_entity_poly.pdbx_strand_id
1 'polypeptide(L)'
;MNAFSRRGDCPALSAPMQTGDGLLVRLNPSSGGPSSGGPSSGGLSPKLLIGLCESALRHGNGIMEVTARGSLQIRGLTADSAALLAAEVDALDIAVRTDVPVETGPLAGIDPQEIADPRPLAERIRAAVEDAGLTQRLGPKVSVVVDGGGQLGLDTVTADVRLAATRTGAGIQWRVSVAGDGQNARPLAFTDEGAARDIAVAALRMIAEKGREAHARDLSERQLASLAGWHSTAPPSVLPDISPTRGEIALSSPLSPITSVATPTVQPTAEGEPAPELPISPLVGEMSGRTEGGAVERARSPIGVFDIKTAIALGIGLPYGSMPADKIIALAQHALSLGTTEIRLAPGRALL
;
A
#
# COMPACT_ATOMS: atom_id res chain seq x y z
N MET A 1 -22.51 27.99 16.88
CA MET A 1 -22.40 26.65 17.52
C MET A 1 -21.84 25.73 16.46
N ASN A 2 -20.53 25.57 16.43
CA ASN A 2 -19.87 25.11 15.21
C ASN A 2 -19.82 23.58 15.22
N ALA A 3 -20.64 22.95 14.38
CA ALA A 3 -20.53 21.52 14.12
C ALA A 3 -19.16 21.26 13.48
N PHE A 4 -18.27 20.59 14.21
CA PHE A 4 -17.03 20.07 13.63
C PHE A 4 -17.42 19.08 12.54
N SER A 5 -17.21 19.44 11.26
CA SER A 5 -17.38 18.49 10.16
C SER A 5 -16.51 17.27 10.44
N ARG A 6 -17.02 16.08 10.09
CA ARG A 6 -16.34 14.82 10.41
C ARG A 6 -14.97 14.81 9.75
N ARG A 7 -13.98 14.17 10.39
CA ARG A 7 -12.63 13.94 9.83
C ARG A 7 -12.65 12.85 8.74
N GLY A 8 -13.60 12.96 7.82
CA GLY A 8 -13.86 12.02 6.72
C GLY A 8 -12.96 12.32 5.52
N ASP A 9 -13.01 13.55 5.05
CA ASP A 9 -12.45 13.98 3.77
C ASP A 9 -10.93 14.22 3.81
N CYS A 10 -10.30 14.07 2.65
CA CYS A 10 -8.91 14.49 2.43
C CYS A 10 -8.90 15.95 1.92
N PRO A 11 -8.01 16.83 2.42
CA PRO A 11 -7.89 18.20 1.94
C PRO A 11 -7.39 18.25 0.50
N ALA A 12 -8.28 18.28 -0.49
CA ALA A 12 -7.90 18.45 -1.89
C ALA A 12 -7.66 19.93 -2.21
N LEU A 13 -6.99 20.22 -3.34
CA LEU A 13 -6.86 21.60 -3.84
C LEU A 13 -8.23 22.24 -4.12
N SER A 14 -9.15 21.45 -4.69
CA SER A 14 -10.55 21.82 -4.96
C SER A 14 -11.49 21.72 -3.73
N ALA A 15 -11.01 21.14 -2.61
CA ALA A 15 -11.77 21.02 -1.36
C ALA A 15 -10.84 21.16 -0.14
N PRO A 16 -10.35 22.38 0.18
CA PRO A 16 -9.46 22.61 1.30
C PRO A 16 -10.14 22.30 2.65
N MET A 17 -9.38 21.76 3.61
CA MET A 17 -9.90 21.44 4.94
C MET A 17 -9.59 22.56 5.94
N GLN A 18 -10.57 22.92 6.77
CA GLN A 18 -10.39 23.87 7.87
C GLN A 18 -9.44 23.32 8.95
N THR A 19 -8.42 24.11 9.28
CA THR A 19 -7.50 23.91 10.40
C THR A 19 -7.51 25.13 11.34
N GLY A 20 -6.70 25.11 12.40
CA GLY A 20 -6.62 26.22 13.36
C GLY A 20 -5.88 27.46 12.84
N ASP A 21 -5.10 27.28 11.77
CA ASP A 21 -4.27 28.29 11.10
C ASP A 21 -4.89 28.83 9.80
N GLY A 22 -6.04 28.32 9.36
CA GLY A 22 -6.71 28.69 8.11
C GLY A 22 -7.26 27.45 7.40
N LEU A 23 -7.14 27.42 6.07
CA LEU A 23 -7.35 26.23 5.26
C LEU A 23 -6.02 25.51 4.98
N LEU A 24 -6.11 24.19 4.83
CA LEU A 24 -5.05 23.26 4.46
C LEU A 24 -5.43 22.57 3.14
N VAL A 25 -4.50 22.53 2.18
CA VAL A 25 -4.57 21.68 0.98
C VAL A 25 -3.47 20.63 1.01
N ARG A 26 -3.72 19.47 0.41
CA ARG A 26 -2.78 18.39 0.17
C ARG A 26 -2.69 18.14 -1.33
N LEU A 27 -1.47 18.10 -1.84
CA LEU A 27 -1.17 17.86 -3.24
C LEU A 27 -0.41 16.53 -3.35
N ASN A 28 -0.74 15.71 -4.34
CA ASN A 28 0.17 14.69 -4.85
C ASN A 28 0.65 15.18 -6.24
N PRO A 29 1.65 16.08 -6.28
CA PRO A 29 2.14 16.65 -7.53
C PRO A 29 2.97 15.60 -8.26
N SER A 30 2.49 15.20 -9.43
CA SER A 30 3.30 14.48 -10.41
C SER A 30 4.35 15.42 -11.02
N SER A 31 5.14 14.90 -11.95
CA SER A 31 5.79 15.70 -12.97
C SER A 31 4.87 16.77 -13.53
N GLY A 32 5.42 17.95 -13.84
CA GLY A 32 4.69 18.92 -14.63
C GLY A 32 4.19 18.28 -15.93
N GLY A 33 3.07 18.79 -16.44
CA GLY A 33 2.33 18.24 -17.57
C GLY A 33 3.08 18.31 -18.89
N PRO A 34 2.41 17.95 -20.00
CA PRO A 34 3.05 17.71 -21.30
C PRO A 34 3.71 18.94 -21.91
N SER A 35 3.51 20.15 -21.36
CA SER A 35 4.19 21.37 -21.82
C SER A 35 5.43 21.73 -21.00
N SER A 36 5.49 21.32 -19.73
CA SER A 36 6.49 21.80 -18.76
C SER A 36 7.93 21.30 -18.94
N GLY A 37 8.14 20.26 -19.76
CA GLY A 37 9.42 19.54 -19.83
C GLY A 37 9.77 18.76 -18.55
N GLY A 38 8.78 18.43 -17.72
CA GLY A 38 8.96 17.68 -16.47
C GLY A 38 9.51 16.25 -16.68
N PRO A 39 10.19 15.68 -15.65
CA PRO A 39 10.76 14.35 -15.75
C PRO A 39 9.65 13.29 -15.76
N SER A 40 9.63 12.40 -16.76
CA SER A 40 8.62 11.34 -16.94
C SER A 40 8.63 10.24 -15.87
N SER A 41 9.41 10.43 -14.79
CA SER A 41 9.56 9.53 -13.67
C SER A 41 8.78 9.92 -12.42
N GLY A 42 8.06 11.04 -12.45
CA GLY A 42 6.99 11.36 -11.50
C GLY A 42 7.36 12.36 -10.39
N GLY A 43 8.62 12.80 -10.31
CA GLY A 43 9.01 13.92 -9.43
C GLY A 43 8.80 15.29 -10.08
N LEU A 44 9.04 16.34 -9.30
CA LEU A 44 9.05 17.73 -9.77
C LEU A 44 10.46 18.12 -10.23
N SER A 45 10.59 19.02 -11.21
CA SER A 45 11.87 19.70 -11.40
C SER A 45 12.11 20.70 -10.25
N PRO A 46 13.37 21.02 -9.87
CA PRO A 46 13.62 22.02 -8.82
C PRO A 46 12.94 23.37 -9.08
N LYS A 47 12.77 23.76 -10.35
CA LYS A 47 12.08 24.98 -10.75
C LYS A 47 10.57 24.95 -10.43
N LEU A 48 9.91 23.81 -10.67
CA LEU A 48 8.49 23.65 -10.33
C LEU A 48 8.29 23.64 -8.80
N LEU A 49 9.21 23.01 -8.05
CA LEU A 49 9.18 23.05 -6.58
C LEU A 49 9.38 24.49 -6.07
N ILE A 50 10.33 25.25 -6.61
CA ILE A 50 10.53 26.67 -6.27
C ILE A 50 9.25 27.48 -6.53
N GLY A 51 8.64 27.37 -7.72
CA GLY A 51 7.39 28.08 -8.03
C GLY A 51 6.24 27.73 -7.08
N LEU A 52 6.13 26.46 -6.69
CA LEU A 52 5.14 25.98 -5.72
C LEU A 52 5.40 26.50 -4.30
N CYS A 53 6.68 26.63 -3.91
CA CYS A 53 7.08 27.27 -2.66
C CYS A 53 6.83 28.78 -2.65
N GLU A 54 7.08 29.48 -3.76
CA GLU A 54 6.74 30.90 -3.92
C GLU A 54 5.22 31.13 -3.84
N SER A 55 4.43 30.23 -4.43
CA SER A 55 2.97 30.24 -4.30
C SER A 55 2.51 30.03 -2.84
N ALA A 56 3.13 29.08 -2.13
CA ALA A 56 2.88 28.86 -0.71
C ALA A 56 3.28 30.04 0.20
N LEU A 57 4.28 30.84 -0.19
CA LEU A 57 4.67 32.09 0.46
C LEU A 57 3.72 33.26 0.15
N ARG A 58 3.14 33.31 -1.06
CA ARG A 58 2.16 34.34 -1.45
C ARG A 58 0.81 34.13 -0.77
N HIS A 59 0.33 32.89 -0.73
CA HIS A 59 -1.08 32.57 -0.43
C HIS A 59 -1.30 31.91 0.92
N GLY A 60 -0.30 31.19 1.44
CA GLY A 60 -0.37 30.47 2.71
C GLY A 60 0.41 31.14 3.84
N ASN A 61 0.70 30.38 4.90
CA ASN A 61 1.55 30.81 6.02
C ASN A 61 3.05 30.54 5.80
N GLY A 62 3.47 30.18 4.57
CA GLY A 62 4.86 29.88 4.25
C GLY A 62 5.41 28.57 4.83
N ILE A 63 4.59 27.72 5.45
CA ILE A 63 4.97 26.38 5.91
C ILE A 63 4.48 25.32 4.91
N MET A 64 5.36 24.38 4.59
CA MET A 64 5.06 23.25 3.70
C MET A 64 5.43 21.94 4.40
N GLU A 65 4.57 20.93 4.26
CA GLU A 65 4.73 19.66 4.98
C GLU A 65 4.71 18.46 4.01
N VAL A 66 5.67 17.55 4.13
CA VAL A 66 5.66 16.25 3.44
C VAL A 66 5.01 15.21 4.36
N THR A 67 3.93 14.59 3.91
CA THR A 67 3.17 13.62 4.71
C THR A 67 3.92 12.30 4.86
N ALA A 68 3.47 11.46 5.81
CA ALA A 68 4.02 10.12 6.00
C ALA A 68 3.90 9.21 4.77
N ARG A 69 3.04 9.54 3.79
CA ARG A 69 2.88 8.82 2.51
C ARG A 69 3.59 9.50 1.32
N GLY A 70 4.39 10.55 1.51
CA GLY A 70 5.13 11.19 0.42
C GLY A 70 4.28 12.11 -0.46
N SER A 71 3.32 12.82 0.12
CA SER A 71 2.57 13.90 -0.57
C SER A 71 2.85 15.25 0.08
N LEU A 72 2.63 16.35 -0.62
CA LEU A 72 2.84 17.70 -0.09
C LEU A 72 1.58 18.26 0.60
N GLN A 73 1.76 19.20 1.52
CA GLN A 73 0.72 19.98 2.17
C GLN A 73 1.11 21.46 2.29
N ILE A 74 0.15 22.36 2.06
CA ILE A 74 0.30 23.82 2.13
C ILE A 74 -0.81 24.37 3.03
N ARG A 75 -0.46 25.30 3.92
CA ARG A 75 -1.28 25.72 5.07
C ARG A 75 -1.48 27.22 5.14
N GLY A 76 -2.37 27.66 6.03
CA GLY A 76 -2.61 29.08 6.30
C GLY A 76 -3.41 29.81 5.22
N LEU A 77 -4.10 29.07 4.35
CA LEU A 77 -4.84 29.61 3.21
C LEU A 77 -6.17 30.22 3.67
N THR A 78 -6.68 31.21 2.94
CA THR A 78 -8.10 31.61 2.98
C THR A 78 -8.85 30.91 1.84
N ALA A 79 -10.18 31.05 1.76
CA ALA A 79 -10.93 30.54 0.61
C ALA A 79 -10.43 31.19 -0.70
N ASP A 80 -10.19 32.49 -0.68
CA ASP A 80 -9.71 33.26 -1.83
C ASP A 80 -8.26 32.89 -2.17
N SER A 81 -7.36 32.78 -1.18
CA SER A 81 -5.96 32.45 -1.45
C SER A 81 -5.75 30.98 -1.81
N ALA A 82 -6.63 30.06 -1.39
CA ALA A 82 -6.65 28.70 -1.92
C ALA A 82 -7.03 28.65 -3.41
N ALA A 83 -7.95 29.49 -3.87
CA ALA A 83 -8.31 29.60 -5.29
C ALA A 83 -7.17 30.23 -6.11
N LEU A 84 -6.47 31.23 -5.57
CA LEU A 84 -5.28 31.82 -6.20
C LEU A 84 -4.10 30.83 -6.26
N LEU A 85 -3.86 30.08 -5.19
CA LEU A 85 -2.89 28.99 -5.15
C LEU A 85 -3.22 27.94 -6.22
N ALA A 86 -4.49 27.55 -6.38
CA ALA A 86 -4.89 26.60 -7.41
C ALA A 86 -4.59 27.12 -8.83
N ALA A 87 -4.98 28.36 -9.13
CA ALA A 87 -4.69 28.97 -10.43
C ALA A 87 -3.17 29.10 -10.72
N GLU A 88 -2.34 29.32 -9.70
CA GLU A 88 -0.88 29.30 -9.86
C GLU A 88 -0.30 27.89 -10.05
N VAL A 89 -0.85 26.87 -9.37
CA VAL A 89 -0.48 25.45 -9.56
C VAL A 89 -0.81 24.99 -10.99
N ASP A 90 -1.99 25.36 -11.49
CA ASP A 90 -2.42 25.09 -12.87
C ASP A 90 -1.54 25.85 -13.89
N ALA A 91 -1.21 27.12 -13.62
CA ALA A 91 -0.34 27.93 -14.48
C ALA A 91 1.14 27.48 -14.49
N LEU A 92 1.58 26.74 -13.47
CA LEU A 92 2.87 26.03 -13.44
C LEU A 92 2.83 24.68 -14.18
N ASP A 93 1.68 24.29 -14.78
CA ASP A 93 1.44 22.99 -15.41
C ASP A 93 1.72 21.83 -14.42
N ILE A 94 1.42 21.98 -13.11
CA ILE A 94 1.69 20.92 -12.12
C ILE A 94 0.51 19.96 -12.04
N ALA A 95 0.69 18.73 -12.54
CA ALA A 95 -0.33 17.70 -12.55
C ALA A 95 -0.59 17.12 -11.15
N VAL A 96 -1.57 17.69 -10.43
CA VAL A 96 -2.04 17.21 -9.12
C VAL A 96 -2.97 16.01 -9.29
N ARG A 97 -2.60 14.84 -8.77
CA ARG A 97 -3.46 13.64 -8.86
C ARG A 97 -4.66 13.75 -7.92
N THR A 98 -5.88 13.67 -8.48
CA THR A 98 -7.17 13.77 -7.75
C THR A 98 -7.87 12.44 -7.51
N ASP A 99 -7.49 11.40 -8.24
CA ASP A 99 -8.13 10.07 -8.21
C ASP A 99 -7.73 9.21 -7.00
N VAL A 100 -8.23 7.98 -6.98
CA VAL A 100 -7.85 6.95 -6.02
C VAL A 100 -6.31 6.88 -5.91
N PRO A 101 -5.71 7.13 -4.73
CA PRO A 101 -4.27 7.09 -4.59
C PRO A 101 -3.72 5.69 -4.87
N VAL A 102 -3.05 5.56 -6.02
CA VAL A 102 -2.21 4.42 -6.37
C VAL A 102 -0.76 4.89 -6.20
N GLU A 103 -0.12 4.50 -5.10
CA GLU A 103 1.22 4.98 -4.74
C GLU A 103 2.31 4.01 -5.25
N THR A 104 3.44 4.55 -5.70
CA THR A 104 4.64 3.78 -6.11
C THR A 104 5.86 4.18 -5.28
N GLY A 105 6.85 3.28 -5.14
CA GLY A 105 8.10 3.59 -4.41
C GLY A 105 8.77 4.86 -4.96
N PRO A 106 9.40 5.72 -4.12
CA PRO A 106 9.88 7.01 -4.58
C PRO A 106 11.01 6.90 -5.61
N LEU A 107 11.83 5.84 -5.60
CA LEU A 107 12.85 5.58 -6.62
C LEU A 107 12.32 4.78 -7.84
N ALA A 108 11.00 4.68 -8.02
CA ALA A 108 10.40 3.84 -9.06
C ALA A 108 10.97 4.13 -10.47
N GLY A 109 11.31 3.06 -11.17
CA GLY A 109 11.91 3.06 -12.50
C GLY A 109 13.38 3.47 -12.58
N ILE A 110 13.94 4.12 -11.55
CA ILE A 110 15.35 4.56 -11.51
C ILE A 110 16.23 3.74 -10.55
N ASP A 111 15.64 2.88 -9.72
CA ASP A 111 16.35 2.06 -8.73
C ASP A 111 17.02 0.81 -9.34
N PRO A 112 18.34 0.61 -9.21
CA PRO A 112 19.02 -0.59 -9.72
C PRO A 112 18.68 -1.87 -8.95
N GLN A 113 18.07 -1.79 -7.77
CA GLN A 113 17.68 -2.96 -6.96
C GLN A 113 16.23 -3.41 -7.22
N GLU A 114 15.45 -2.69 -8.04
CA GLU A 114 14.08 -3.05 -8.43
C GLU A 114 13.98 -4.50 -8.97
N ILE A 115 12.94 -5.21 -8.51
CA ILE A 115 12.54 -6.49 -9.09
C ILE A 115 11.77 -6.26 -10.40
N ALA A 116 10.92 -5.23 -10.44
CA ALA A 116 10.17 -4.76 -11.60
C ALA A 116 9.84 -3.26 -11.46
N ASP A 117 9.71 -2.53 -12.57
CA ASP A 117 9.23 -1.15 -12.57
C ASP A 117 7.72 -1.11 -12.25
N PRO A 118 7.27 -0.49 -11.15
CA PRO A 118 5.87 -0.49 -10.75
C PRO A 118 5.02 0.53 -11.52
N ARG A 119 5.62 1.47 -12.24
CA ARG A 119 4.91 2.61 -12.85
C ARG A 119 3.92 2.19 -13.95
N PRO A 120 4.25 1.26 -14.89
CA PRO A 120 3.30 0.82 -15.90
C PRO A 120 2.08 0.11 -15.28
N LEU A 121 2.28 -0.74 -14.27
CA LEU A 121 1.20 -1.39 -13.54
C LEU A 121 0.35 -0.37 -12.75
N ALA A 122 0.97 0.64 -12.14
CA ALA A 122 0.25 1.70 -11.44
C ALA A 122 -0.63 2.54 -12.38
N GLU A 123 -0.11 3.01 -13.53
CA GLU A 123 -0.95 3.74 -14.50
C GLU A 123 -2.04 2.84 -15.12
N ARG A 124 -1.76 1.55 -15.37
CA ARG A 124 -2.78 0.56 -15.79
C ARG A 124 -3.89 0.38 -14.76
N ILE A 125 -3.60 0.48 -13.46
CA ILE A 125 -4.61 0.42 -12.40
C ILE A 125 -5.40 1.73 -12.33
N ARG A 126 -4.76 2.90 -12.48
CA ARG A 126 -5.45 4.20 -12.49
C ARG A 126 -6.44 4.30 -13.66
N ALA A 127 -6.02 3.98 -14.89
CA ALA A 127 -6.91 3.91 -16.05
C ALA A 127 -8.09 2.94 -15.83
N ALA A 128 -7.82 1.73 -15.33
CA ALA A 128 -8.88 0.74 -15.07
C ALA A 128 -9.81 1.11 -13.87
N VAL A 129 -9.45 2.09 -13.06
CA VAL A 129 -10.29 2.69 -12.01
C VAL A 129 -11.18 3.81 -12.58
N GLU A 130 -10.64 4.60 -13.50
CA GLU A 130 -11.36 5.63 -14.25
C GLU A 130 -12.40 5.03 -15.21
N ASP A 131 -11.99 4.09 -16.08
CA ASP A 131 -12.85 3.30 -16.99
C ASP A 131 -14.01 2.61 -16.25
N ALA A 132 -13.79 2.27 -14.97
CA ALA A 132 -14.75 1.60 -14.11
C ALA A 132 -15.70 2.54 -13.34
N GLY A 133 -15.51 3.87 -13.46
CA GLY A 133 -16.27 4.88 -12.72
C GLY A 133 -16.07 4.81 -11.20
N LEU A 134 -14.92 4.29 -10.73
CA LEU A 134 -14.72 3.96 -9.32
C LEU A 134 -14.32 5.17 -8.45
N THR A 135 -13.66 6.19 -9.01
CA THR A 135 -13.24 7.39 -8.27
C THR A 135 -14.39 8.04 -7.47
N GLN A 136 -15.59 8.13 -8.06
CA GLN A 136 -16.76 8.72 -7.39
C GLN A 136 -17.44 7.77 -6.37
N ARG A 137 -17.22 6.45 -6.50
CA ARG A 137 -17.87 5.42 -5.69
C ARG A 137 -17.05 5.00 -4.46
N LEU A 138 -15.73 5.14 -4.52
CA LEU A 138 -14.80 4.79 -3.46
C LEU A 138 -14.70 5.88 -2.38
N GLY A 139 -14.34 5.47 -1.16
CA GLY A 139 -14.11 6.38 -0.06
C GLY A 139 -12.83 7.22 -0.22
N PRO A 140 -12.76 8.44 0.34
CA PRO A 140 -11.63 9.37 0.19
C PRO A 140 -10.31 8.90 0.84
N LYS A 141 -10.32 7.71 1.46
CA LYS A 141 -9.18 7.06 2.11
C LYS A 141 -8.82 5.71 1.50
N VAL A 142 -9.60 5.20 0.53
CA VAL A 142 -9.28 3.95 -0.16
C VAL A 142 -8.02 4.16 -0.99
N SER A 143 -7.05 3.25 -0.88
CA SER A 143 -5.74 3.43 -1.53
C SER A 143 -5.09 2.12 -1.95
N VAL A 144 -4.30 2.20 -3.03
CA VAL A 144 -3.52 1.10 -3.60
C VAL A 144 -2.04 1.41 -3.46
N VAL A 145 -1.22 0.38 -3.22
CA VAL A 145 0.25 0.46 -3.29
C VAL A 145 0.74 -0.51 -4.36
N VAL A 146 1.63 -0.04 -5.25
CA VAL A 146 2.33 -0.86 -6.25
C VAL A 146 3.83 -0.71 -6.05
N ASP A 147 4.49 -1.79 -5.63
CA ASP A 147 5.87 -1.74 -5.15
C ASP A 147 6.78 -2.66 -5.96
N GLY A 148 7.80 -2.08 -6.57
CA GLY A 148 8.79 -2.78 -7.39
C GLY A 148 9.84 -3.57 -6.60
N GLY A 149 9.85 -3.49 -5.26
CA GLY A 149 10.85 -4.17 -4.42
C GLY A 149 12.24 -3.54 -4.52
N GLY A 150 12.32 -2.20 -4.60
CA GLY A 150 13.57 -1.45 -4.60
C GLY A 150 14.09 -1.12 -3.19
N GLN A 151 15.14 -0.28 -3.14
CA GLN A 151 15.81 0.18 -1.91
C GLN A 151 14.87 0.89 -0.94
N LEU A 152 13.87 1.61 -1.46
CA LEU A 152 12.86 2.35 -0.69
C LEU A 152 11.45 1.78 -0.95
N GLY A 153 11.22 0.57 -0.44
CA GLY A 153 9.92 -0.10 -0.46
C GLY A 153 8.86 0.59 0.41
N LEU A 154 7.59 0.26 0.15
CA LEU A 154 6.41 0.92 0.73
C LEU A 154 5.83 0.18 1.95
N ASP A 155 6.61 -0.65 2.65
CA ASP A 155 6.11 -1.54 3.71
C ASP A 155 5.56 -0.86 4.96
N THR A 156 5.82 0.44 5.16
CA THR A 156 5.20 1.25 6.24
C THR A 156 3.93 1.98 5.79
N VAL A 157 3.59 1.92 4.50
CA VAL A 157 2.38 2.54 3.92
C VAL A 157 1.25 1.52 3.96
N THR A 158 0.25 1.79 4.81
CA THR A 158 -1.00 1.04 4.80
C THR A 158 -1.76 1.24 3.49
N ALA A 159 -2.39 0.19 2.98
CA ALA A 159 -3.23 0.23 1.78
C ALA A 159 -4.45 -0.68 1.92
N ASP A 160 -5.47 -0.41 1.11
CA ASP A 160 -6.61 -1.31 0.92
C ASP A 160 -6.23 -2.46 0.00
N VAL A 161 -5.44 -2.19 -1.04
CA VAL A 161 -4.82 -3.20 -1.91
C VAL A 161 -3.32 -2.93 -2.02
N ARG A 162 -2.49 -3.95 -1.83
CA ARG A 162 -1.03 -3.88 -2.00
C ARG A 162 -0.59 -4.91 -3.03
N LEU A 163 0.17 -4.45 -4.02
CA LEU A 163 0.85 -5.25 -5.02
C LEU A 163 2.35 -5.10 -4.76
N ALA A 164 3.06 -6.22 -4.59
CA ALA A 164 4.51 -6.22 -4.38
C ALA A 164 5.18 -7.20 -5.34
N ALA A 165 6.14 -6.71 -6.13
CA ALA A 165 6.96 -7.55 -6.99
C ALA A 165 7.78 -8.53 -6.15
N THR A 166 8.00 -9.74 -6.66
CA THR A 166 8.77 -10.78 -6.01
C THR A 166 9.38 -11.68 -7.08
N ARG A 167 10.65 -12.05 -6.92
CA ARG A 167 11.37 -12.93 -7.85
C ARG A 167 11.19 -14.39 -7.40
N THR A 168 10.76 -15.26 -8.31
CA THR A 168 10.65 -16.71 -8.09
C THR A 168 11.37 -17.49 -9.19
N GLY A 169 11.43 -18.83 -9.06
CA GLY A 169 11.96 -19.69 -10.12
C GLY A 169 11.15 -19.64 -11.43
N ALA A 170 9.94 -19.08 -11.42
CA ALA A 170 9.12 -18.86 -12.61
C ALA A 170 9.29 -17.44 -13.22
N GLY A 171 10.13 -16.58 -12.64
CA GLY A 171 10.39 -15.23 -13.12
C GLY A 171 9.97 -14.14 -12.13
N ILE A 172 9.37 -13.06 -12.63
CA ILE A 172 8.79 -11.98 -11.83
C ILE A 172 7.30 -12.29 -11.61
N GLN A 173 6.87 -12.24 -10.35
CA GLN A 173 5.47 -12.39 -9.97
C GLN A 173 5.10 -11.33 -8.93
N TRP A 174 3.83 -10.97 -8.88
CA TRP A 174 3.26 -9.98 -7.98
C TRP A 174 2.49 -10.68 -6.86
N ARG A 175 2.89 -10.43 -5.61
CA ARG A 175 2.08 -10.74 -4.43
C ARG A 175 0.96 -9.71 -4.33
N VAL A 176 -0.28 -10.17 -4.30
CA VAL A 176 -1.45 -9.32 -4.03
C VAL A 176 -1.92 -9.57 -2.60
N SER A 177 -1.98 -8.53 -1.80
CA SER A 177 -2.52 -8.52 -0.44
C SER A 177 -3.46 -7.34 -0.22
N VAL A 178 -4.22 -7.36 0.86
CA VAL A 178 -5.25 -6.35 1.16
C VAL A 178 -5.27 -5.97 2.63
N ALA A 179 -5.84 -4.79 2.91
CA ALA A 179 -6.22 -4.32 4.24
C ALA A 179 -5.08 -4.28 5.28
N GLY A 180 -3.94 -3.68 4.95
CA GLY A 180 -2.81 -3.57 5.88
C GLY A 180 -1.58 -2.90 5.29
N ASP A 181 -0.45 -3.07 5.97
CA ASP A 181 0.90 -2.65 5.54
C ASP A 181 1.74 -3.87 5.08
N GLY A 182 3.05 -3.70 4.89
CA GLY A 182 3.94 -4.77 4.44
C GLY A 182 4.06 -5.98 5.40
N GLN A 183 3.69 -5.80 6.67
CA GLN A 183 3.80 -6.82 7.72
C GLN A 183 2.46 -7.49 8.06
N ASN A 184 1.34 -6.75 7.95
CA ASN A 184 0.01 -7.23 8.38
C ASN A 184 -1.06 -7.30 7.27
N ALA A 185 -0.79 -6.85 6.04
CA ALA A 185 -1.75 -7.01 4.94
C ALA A 185 -2.04 -8.49 4.65
N ARG A 186 -3.32 -8.85 4.61
CA ARG A 186 -3.78 -10.22 4.36
C ARG A 186 -3.40 -10.63 2.92
N PRO A 187 -2.60 -11.69 2.71
CA PRO A 187 -2.34 -12.19 1.36
C PRO A 187 -3.64 -12.70 0.73
N LEU A 188 -3.87 -12.32 -0.53
CA LEU A 188 -4.87 -12.95 -1.40
C LEU A 188 -4.19 -14.01 -2.25
N ALA A 189 -3.15 -13.62 -2.99
CA ALA A 189 -2.57 -14.47 -4.02
C ALA A 189 -1.20 -14.00 -4.54
N PHE A 190 -0.68 -14.71 -5.54
CA PHE A 190 0.66 -14.55 -6.09
C PHE A 190 0.68 -14.95 -7.58
N THR A 191 1.01 -14.03 -8.49
CA THR A 191 0.57 -14.15 -9.89
C THR A 191 1.37 -13.27 -10.88
N ASP A 192 0.97 -13.20 -12.15
CA ASP A 192 1.52 -12.27 -13.15
C ASP A 192 0.96 -10.83 -13.01
N GLU A 193 1.55 -9.88 -13.74
CA GLU A 193 1.14 -8.45 -13.72
C GLU A 193 -0.31 -8.21 -14.15
N GLY A 194 -0.80 -8.93 -15.16
CA GLY A 194 -2.14 -8.77 -15.71
C GLY A 194 -3.20 -9.22 -14.71
N ALA A 195 -3.07 -10.43 -14.18
CA ALA A 195 -3.98 -10.93 -13.15
C ALA A 195 -3.87 -10.15 -11.83
N ALA A 196 -2.70 -9.59 -11.50
CA ALA A 196 -2.53 -8.73 -10.33
C ALA A 196 -3.30 -7.40 -10.45
N ARG A 197 -3.27 -6.75 -11.64
CA ARG A 197 -4.16 -5.61 -11.96
C ARG A 197 -5.62 -6.00 -11.76
N ASP A 198 -6.04 -7.13 -12.30
CA ASP A 198 -7.47 -7.49 -12.34
C ASP A 198 -8.03 -7.82 -10.96
N ILE A 199 -7.26 -8.48 -10.08
CA ILE A 199 -7.65 -8.63 -8.67
C ILE A 199 -7.68 -7.29 -7.94
N ALA A 200 -6.73 -6.38 -8.21
CA ALA A 200 -6.73 -5.07 -7.57
C ALA A 200 -7.98 -4.25 -7.95
N VAL A 201 -8.32 -4.21 -9.23
CA VAL A 201 -9.53 -3.55 -9.73
C VAL A 201 -10.80 -4.25 -9.22
N ALA A 202 -10.82 -5.59 -9.12
CA ALA A 202 -11.95 -6.34 -8.57
C ALA A 202 -12.15 -6.07 -7.06
N ALA A 203 -11.07 -6.01 -6.28
CA ALA A 203 -11.12 -5.64 -4.86
C ALA A 203 -11.69 -4.22 -4.69
N LEU A 204 -11.24 -3.26 -5.50
CA LEU A 204 -11.78 -1.90 -5.51
C LEU A 204 -13.28 -1.87 -5.91
N ARG A 205 -13.73 -2.68 -6.88
CA ARG A 205 -15.17 -2.83 -7.20
C ARG A 205 -15.97 -3.34 -6.00
N MET A 206 -15.49 -4.38 -5.31
CA MET A 206 -16.16 -4.95 -4.13
C MET A 206 -16.20 -3.99 -2.92
N ILE A 207 -15.22 -3.08 -2.80
CA ILE A 207 -15.24 -1.98 -1.80
C ILE A 207 -16.27 -0.92 -2.22
N ALA A 208 -16.26 -0.50 -3.49
CA ALA A 208 -17.20 0.46 -4.07
C ALA A 208 -18.67 -0.04 -4.13
N GLU A 209 -18.91 -1.33 -3.92
CA GLU A 209 -20.24 -1.95 -3.74
C GLU A 209 -20.72 -1.89 -2.28
N LYS A 210 -19.80 -1.83 -1.31
CA LYS A 210 -20.11 -1.62 0.11
C LYS A 210 -20.32 -0.15 0.48
N GLY A 211 -19.89 0.77 -0.38
CA GLY A 211 -20.15 2.21 -0.29
C GLY A 211 -18.95 3.03 0.19
N ARG A 212 -19.14 4.35 0.26
CA ARG A 212 -18.04 5.33 0.43
C ARG A 212 -17.32 5.32 1.78
N GLU A 213 -17.85 4.64 2.80
CA GLU A 213 -17.17 4.47 4.10
C GLU A 213 -16.42 3.12 4.20
N ALA A 214 -16.53 2.25 3.19
CA ALA A 214 -15.97 0.92 3.23
C ALA A 214 -14.47 0.89 2.84
N HIS A 215 -13.76 -0.05 3.43
CA HIS A 215 -12.36 -0.38 3.18
C HIS A 215 -12.20 -1.87 2.83
N ALA A 216 -11.02 -2.28 2.37
CA ALA A 216 -10.74 -3.69 2.08
C ALA A 216 -10.89 -4.60 3.31
N ARG A 217 -10.74 -4.05 4.52
CA ARG A 217 -10.95 -4.75 5.80
C ARG A 217 -12.40 -5.23 6.00
N ASP A 218 -13.34 -4.61 5.30
CA ASP A 218 -14.78 -4.89 5.41
C ASP A 218 -15.24 -5.93 4.37
N LEU A 219 -14.34 -6.43 3.53
CA LEU A 219 -14.59 -7.54 2.61
C LEU A 219 -14.78 -8.84 3.39
N SER A 220 -15.83 -9.58 3.04
CA SER A 220 -16.11 -10.87 3.68
C SER A 220 -15.14 -11.97 3.23
N GLU A 221 -14.98 -13.02 4.06
CA GLU A 221 -14.21 -14.23 3.72
C GLU A 221 -14.54 -14.77 2.32
N ARG A 222 -15.82 -14.78 1.93
CA ARG A 222 -16.28 -15.23 0.62
C ARG A 222 -15.81 -14.31 -0.53
N GLN A 223 -15.76 -13.00 -0.31
CA GLN A 223 -15.22 -12.04 -1.29
C GLN A 223 -13.71 -12.20 -1.42
N LEU A 224 -12.99 -12.34 -0.30
CA LEU A 224 -11.54 -12.52 -0.28
C LEU A 224 -11.12 -13.85 -0.93
N ALA A 225 -11.84 -14.94 -0.64
CA ALA A 225 -11.66 -16.23 -1.32
C ALA A 225 -12.03 -16.16 -2.82
N SER A 226 -13.07 -15.40 -3.19
CA SER A 226 -13.39 -15.17 -4.60
C SER A 226 -12.28 -14.43 -5.34
N LEU A 227 -11.66 -13.41 -4.72
CA LEU A 227 -10.55 -12.68 -5.31
C LEU A 227 -9.32 -13.59 -5.49
N ALA A 228 -8.95 -14.36 -4.47
CA ALA A 228 -7.86 -15.35 -4.57
C ALA A 228 -8.09 -16.41 -5.67
N GLY A 229 -9.37 -16.75 -5.94
CA GLY A 229 -9.76 -17.71 -6.99
C GLY A 229 -9.60 -17.22 -8.43
N TRP A 230 -9.39 -15.92 -8.68
CA TRP A 230 -9.30 -15.34 -10.03
C TRP A 230 -8.04 -15.75 -10.82
N HIS A 231 -7.13 -16.53 -10.24
CA HIS A 231 -6.00 -17.13 -10.93
C HIS A 231 -6.28 -18.47 -11.60
N SER A 232 -7.51 -18.97 -11.51
CA SER A 232 -7.92 -20.12 -12.31
C SER A 232 -8.08 -19.71 -13.78
N THR A 233 -6.97 -19.74 -14.53
CA THR A 233 -7.03 -20.06 -15.96
C THR A 233 -7.93 -21.28 -16.12
N ALA A 234 -8.84 -21.27 -17.10
CA ALA A 234 -9.91 -22.26 -17.21
C ALA A 234 -9.40 -23.70 -16.99
N PRO A 235 -10.06 -24.52 -16.15
CA PRO A 235 -9.62 -25.88 -15.91
C PRO A 235 -9.54 -26.63 -17.24
N PRO A 236 -8.48 -27.41 -17.49
CA PRO A 236 -8.32 -28.11 -18.75
C PRO A 236 -9.55 -29.00 -18.96
N SER A 237 -10.24 -28.80 -20.09
CA SER A 237 -11.58 -29.32 -20.35
C SER A 237 -11.58 -30.82 -20.70
N VAL A 238 -10.92 -31.62 -19.88
CA VAL A 238 -10.95 -33.09 -19.91
C VAL A 238 -12.27 -33.52 -19.30
N LEU A 239 -13.32 -33.52 -20.13
CA LEU A 239 -14.52 -34.29 -19.86
C LEU A 239 -14.11 -35.75 -19.66
N PRO A 240 -14.49 -36.43 -18.56
CA PRO A 240 -14.37 -37.87 -18.49
C PRO A 240 -15.35 -38.47 -19.49
N ASP A 241 -14.83 -39.24 -20.44
CA ASP A 241 -15.60 -39.79 -21.56
C ASP A 241 -16.46 -40.99 -21.12
N ILE A 242 -17.50 -40.72 -20.34
CA ILE A 242 -18.45 -41.72 -19.81
C ILE A 242 -19.59 -41.98 -20.79
N SER A 243 -19.26 -42.48 -21.98
CA SER A 243 -20.22 -43.01 -22.94
C SER A 243 -20.88 -44.31 -22.40
N PRO A 244 -22.21 -44.35 -22.16
CA PRO A 244 -22.86 -45.47 -21.47
C PRO A 244 -23.24 -46.62 -22.44
N THR A 245 -22.28 -47.45 -22.85
CA THR A 245 -22.55 -48.61 -23.72
C THR A 245 -23.07 -49.82 -22.94
N ARG A 246 -24.37 -49.78 -22.62
CA ARG A 246 -25.33 -50.88 -22.74
C ARG A 246 -24.83 -52.33 -22.51
N GLY A 247 -24.62 -52.69 -21.24
CA GLY A 247 -25.11 -53.92 -20.59
C GLY A 247 -24.56 -55.31 -20.98
N GLU A 248 -24.37 -56.15 -19.97
CA GLU A 248 -24.83 -57.55 -19.97
C GLU A 248 -25.04 -58.05 -18.52
N ILE A 249 -25.56 -59.27 -18.32
CA ILE A 249 -26.21 -59.70 -17.07
C ILE A 249 -25.71 -61.08 -16.60
N ALA A 250 -25.25 -61.20 -15.34
CA ALA A 250 -25.12 -62.48 -14.64
C ALA A 250 -25.24 -62.31 -13.11
N LEU A 251 -25.89 -63.25 -12.41
CA LEU A 251 -26.03 -63.24 -10.96
C LEU A 251 -24.99 -64.12 -10.26
N SER A 252 -24.61 -63.75 -9.03
CA SER A 252 -24.27 -64.69 -7.95
C SER A 252 -24.45 -64.03 -6.59
N SER A 253 -25.23 -64.68 -5.73
CA SER A 253 -25.60 -64.26 -4.37
C SER A 253 -25.69 -65.51 -3.49
N PRO A 254 -25.82 -65.41 -2.15
CA PRO A 254 -25.18 -64.50 -1.19
C PRO A 254 -24.50 -65.32 -0.06
N LEU A 255 -24.06 -64.70 1.06
CA LEU A 255 -24.20 -65.24 2.42
C LEU A 255 -23.81 -64.19 3.49
N SER A 256 -24.38 -64.31 4.70
CA SER A 256 -24.26 -63.42 5.88
C SER A 256 -24.37 -64.26 7.18
N PRO A 257 -24.54 -63.70 8.40
CA PRO A 257 -23.79 -62.64 9.11
C PRO A 257 -22.50 -63.24 9.75
N ILE A 258 -22.05 -63.16 11.04
CA ILE A 258 -22.36 -62.55 12.37
C ILE A 258 -20.98 -62.38 13.12
N THR A 259 -20.74 -61.90 14.34
CA THR A 259 -21.50 -61.57 15.59
C THR A 259 -20.80 -60.39 16.34
N SER A 260 -21.30 -59.98 17.51
CA SER A 260 -20.60 -59.10 18.49
C SER A 260 -20.30 -59.85 19.82
N VAL A 261 -19.53 -59.23 20.76
CA VAL A 261 -19.81 -59.10 22.23
C VAL A 261 -18.55 -58.78 23.08
N ALA A 262 -18.65 -57.69 23.85
CA ALA A 262 -18.12 -57.33 25.19
C ALA A 262 -16.70 -57.67 25.75
N THR A 263 -16.25 -56.75 26.61
CA THR A 263 -15.22 -56.78 27.68
C THR A 263 -15.90 -57.21 29.04
N PRO A 264 -15.45 -56.94 30.31
CA PRO A 264 -14.27 -56.22 30.86
C PRO A 264 -13.66 -56.72 32.23
N THR A 265 -12.76 -55.90 32.81
CA THR A 265 -12.47 -55.61 34.25
C THR A 265 -12.05 -56.69 35.28
N VAL A 266 -10.99 -56.36 36.05
CA VAL A 266 -10.79 -56.70 37.49
C VAL A 266 -10.26 -55.45 38.25
N GLN A 267 -10.48 -55.37 39.57
CA GLN A 267 -10.25 -54.26 40.53
C GLN A 267 -10.16 -54.84 41.98
N PRO A 268 -9.99 -54.09 43.11
CA PRO A 268 -9.31 -52.81 43.41
C PRO A 268 -8.47 -52.88 44.76
N THR A 269 -8.29 -51.74 45.47
CA THR A 269 -7.85 -51.52 46.90
C THR A 269 -6.34 -51.58 47.25
N ALA A 270 -5.78 -50.89 48.27
CA ALA A 270 -6.30 -49.94 49.29
C ALA A 270 -5.27 -48.84 49.77
N GLU A 271 -5.80 -47.65 50.11
CA GLU A 271 -5.46 -46.64 51.17
C GLU A 271 -4.04 -46.38 51.75
N GLY A 272 -3.70 -45.09 51.95
CA GLY A 272 -2.68 -44.61 52.91
C GLY A 272 -2.10 -43.20 52.67
N GLU A 273 -2.28 -42.24 53.59
CA GLU A 273 -1.64 -40.89 53.62
C GLU A 273 -1.17 -40.56 55.06
N PRO A 274 -0.08 -39.77 55.28
CA PRO A 274 -0.23 -38.31 55.45
C PRO A 274 0.98 -37.42 55.01
N ALA A 275 0.78 -36.10 55.02
CA ALA A 275 1.77 -35.01 54.89
C ALA A 275 2.22 -34.48 56.29
N PRO A 276 2.99 -33.36 56.47
CA PRO A 276 3.65 -32.44 55.51
C PRO A 276 5.11 -32.01 55.88
N GLU A 277 5.76 -31.18 55.04
CA GLU A 277 6.41 -29.90 55.45
C GLU A 277 6.96 -29.07 54.25
N LEU A 278 7.31 -27.80 54.50
CA LEU A 278 7.79 -26.75 53.56
C LEU A 278 9.13 -26.17 54.10
N PRO A 279 9.84 -25.19 53.45
CA PRO A 279 9.70 -24.57 52.11
C PRO A 279 10.97 -24.82 51.22
N ILE A 280 11.23 -24.18 50.07
CA ILE A 280 11.78 -22.81 49.87
C ILE A 280 11.65 -22.40 48.38
N SER A 281 11.48 -21.11 48.10
CA SER A 281 11.69 -20.41 46.82
C SER A 281 11.89 -18.91 47.11
N PRO A 282 12.33 -18.03 46.17
CA PRO A 282 12.84 -18.24 44.81
C PRO A 282 14.35 -17.82 44.69
N LEU A 283 15.02 -17.64 43.54
CA LEU A 283 14.86 -16.58 42.53
C LEU A 283 15.48 -16.95 41.16
N VAL A 284 14.80 -16.49 40.10
CA VAL A 284 15.32 -15.89 38.84
C VAL A 284 16.69 -16.34 38.30
N GLY A 285 16.67 -16.87 37.07
CA GLY A 285 17.61 -16.43 36.03
C GLY A 285 18.48 -17.49 35.36
N GLU A 286 18.01 -18.05 34.25
CA GLU A 286 18.69 -17.93 32.95
C GLU A 286 17.80 -18.45 31.80
N MET A 287 17.74 -17.72 30.69
CA MET A 287 17.11 -18.16 29.45
C MET A 287 18.19 -18.24 28.37
N SER A 288 18.51 -19.45 27.90
CA SER A 288 19.32 -19.64 26.69
C SER A 288 18.60 -20.58 25.74
N GLY A 289 18.10 -20.01 24.65
CA GLY A 289 17.14 -20.64 23.75
C GLY A 289 16.54 -19.64 22.76
N ARG A 290 17.31 -18.63 22.35
CA ARG A 290 16.93 -17.78 21.22
C ARG A 290 16.95 -18.65 19.97
N THR A 291 15.77 -19.00 19.46
CA THR A 291 15.62 -19.12 18.02
C THR A 291 16.09 -17.81 17.39
N GLU A 292 16.86 -17.90 16.30
CA GLU A 292 17.24 -16.73 15.55
C GLU A 292 15.97 -16.10 14.96
N GLY A 293 15.55 -14.97 15.54
CA GLY A 293 14.53 -14.14 14.93
C GLY A 293 15.07 -13.62 13.62
N GLY A 294 14.74 -14.33 12.52
CA GLY A 294 15.19 -13.99 11.18
C GLY A 294 15.00 -12.51 10.91
N ALA A 295 16.01 -11.87 10.34
CA ALA A 295 16.08 -10.42 10.25
C ALA A 295 14.85 -9.87 9.52
N VAL A 296 13.90 -9.30 10.28
CA VAL A 296 12.82 -8.50 9.73
C VAL A 296 13.49 -7.29 9.10
N GLU A 297 13.61 -7.31 7.77
CA GLU A 297 14.25 -6.26 7.00
C GLU A 297 13.47 -4.97 7.23
N ARG A 298 14.02 -4.11 8.09
CA ARG A 298 13.39 -2.85 8.46
C ARG A 298 13.40 -1.98 7.22
N ALA A 299 12.21 -1.53 6.80
CA ALA A 299 12.04 -0.58 5.70
C ALA A 299 13.10 0.53 5.82
N ARG A 300 13.94 0.66 4.79
CA ARG A 300 15.12 1.53 4.86
C ARG A 300 14.66 2.97 5.10
N SER A 301 15.44 3.70 5.90
CA SER A 301 15.25 5.14 6.07
C SER A 301 15.27 5.81 4.68
N PRO A 302 14.31 6.70 4.35
CA PRO A 302 14.36 7.52 3.13
C PRO A 302 15.41 8.64 3.22
N ILE A 303 16.21 8.67 4.29
CA ILE A 303 17.29 9.63 4.54
C ILE A 303 18.62 8.89 4.35
N GLY A 304 19.47 9.37 3.43
CA GLY A 304 20.72 8.72 3.06
C GLY A 304 21.16 9.02 1.64
N VAL A 305 22.22 8.35 1.19
CA VAL A 305 22.71 8.39 -0.20
C VAL A 305 22.27 7.08 -0.87
N PHE A 306 21.67 7.17 -2.06
CA PHE A 306 21.17 6.01 -2.80
C PHE A 306 21.74 6.00 -4.22
N ASP A 307 22.39 4.91 -4.60
CA ASP A 307 22.81 4.68 -5.97
C ASP A 307 21.57 4.43 -6.85
N ILE A 308 21.43 5.19 -7.93
CA ILE A 308 20.37 5.04 -8.95
C ILE A 308 21.00 4.72 -10.31
N LYS A 309 20.22 4.20 -11.27
CA LYS A 309 20.72 3.58 -12.54
C LYS A 309 21.74 4.41 -13.33
N THR A 310 21.76 5.73 -13.18
CA THR A 310 22.65 6.66 -13.92
C THR A 310 23.29 7.76 -13.06
N ALA A 311 23.01 7.81 -11.75
CA ALA A 311 23.37 8.92 -10.86
C ALA A 311 23.25 8.52 -9.38
N ILE A 312 23.14 9.52 -8.49
CA ILE A 312 22.88 9.36 -7.05
C ILE A 312 21.63 10.15 -6.67
N ALA A 313 20.77 9.60 -5.83
CA ALA A 313 19.68 10.32 -5.15
C ALA A 313 20.07 10.61 -3.68
N LEU A 314 19.63 11.76 -3.16
CA LEU A 314 19.99 12.22 -1.81
C LEU A 314 18.74 12.40 -0.94
N GLY A 315 18.51 11.43 -0.07
CA GLY A 315 17.40 11.44 0.88
C GLY A 315 17.61 12.45 2.00
N ILE A 316 16.76 13.48 2.04
CA ILE A 316 16.78 14.56 3.02
C ILE A 316 15.50 14.51 3.87
N GLY A 317 15.63 14.15 5.14
CA GLY A 317 14.51 14.16 6.09
C GLY A 317 14.17 15.59 6.53
N LEU A 318 12.90 15.96 6.45
CA LEU A 318 12.42 17.23 7.00
C LEU A 318 12.02 17.05 8.49
N PRO A 319 12.34 17.99 9.40
CA PRO A 319 11.95 17.89 10.81
C PRO A 319 10.43 17.74 10.97
N TYR A 320 9.99 16.57 11.46
CA TYR A 320 8.57 16.17 11.51
C TYR A 320 7.85 16.23 10.15
N GLY A 321 8.57 16.29 9.03
CA GLY A 321 8.03 16.53 7.69
C GLY A 321 7.81 17.99 7.32
N SER A 322 8.02 18.93 8.24
CA SER A 322 7.64 20.34 8.08
C SER A 322 8.88 21.20 7.82
N MET A 323 8.81 22.13 6.86
CA MET A 323 9.87 23.10 6.59
C MET A 323 9.30 24.42 6.05
N PRO A 324 9.87 25.58 6.44
CA PRO A 324 9.55 26.86 5.81
C PRO A 324 9.88 26.86 4.31
N ALA A 325 8.98 27.42 3.51
CA ALA A 325 9.06 27.42 2.05
C ALA A 325 10.32 28.13 1.52
N ASP A 326 10.82 29.17 2.19
CA ASP A 326 12.07 29.85 1.83
C ASP A 326 13.30 28.93 1.95
N LYS A 327 13.29 27.99 2.92
CA LYS A 327 14.34 26.97 3.09
C LYS A 327 14.25 25.88 2.02
N ILE A 328 13.05 25.51 1.59
CA ILE A 328 12.85 24.58 0.46
C ILE A 328 13.30 25.26 -0.86
N ILE A 329 13.02 26.54 -1.06
CA ILE A 329 13.53 27.33 -2.20
C ILE A 329 15.06 27.33 -2.20
N ALA A 330 15.70 27.68 -1.07
CA ALA A 330 17.17 27.68 -0.98
C ALA A 330 17.79 26.30 -1.24
N LEU A 331 17.16 25.23 -0.73
CA LEU A 331 17.55 23.84 -0.99
C LEU A 331 17.44 23.49 -2.48
N ALA A 332 16.30 23.79 -3.11
CA ALA A 332 16.04 23.50 -4.53
C ALA A 332 16.93 24.34 -5.47
N GLN A 333 17.24 25.59 -5.10
CA GLN A 333 18.21 26.42 -5.82
C GLN A 333 19.63 25.84 -5.73
N HIS A 334 20.04 25.36 -4.56
CA HIS A 334 21.34 24.72 -4.41
C HIS A 334 21.41 23.38 -5.15
N ALA A 335 20.38 22.55 -5.07
CA ALA A 335 20.25 21.31 -5.85
C ALA A 335 20.35 21.58 -7.37
N LEU A 336 19.65 22.61 -7.86
CA LEU A 336 19.75 23.04 -9.26
C LEU A 336 21.17 23.47 -9.65
N SER A 337 21.90 24.14 -8.74
CA SER A 337 23.32 24.50 -8.96
C SER A 337 24.29 23.29 -8.98
N LEU A 338 23.89 22.17 -8.37
CA LEU A 338 24.60 20.89 -8.40
C LEU A 338 24.17 19.98 -9.57
N GLY A 339 23.25 20.44 -10.42
CA GLY A 339 22.76 19.70 -11.59
C GLY A 339 21.60 18.75 -11.33
N THR A 340 20.95 18.81 -10.16
CA THR A 340 19.74 18.03 -9.86
C THR A 340 18.63 18.34 -10.87
N THR A 341 18.11 17.31 -11.53
CA THR A 341 17.06 17.42 -12.57
C THR A 341 15.65 17.22 -12.03
N GLU A 342 15.51 16.46 -10.95
CA GLU A 342 14.25 16.02 -10.34
C GLU A 342 14.39 16.04 -8.81
N ILE A 343 13.31 16.39 -8.11
CA ILE A 343 13.15 16.24 -6.66
C ILE A 343 11.86 15.45 -6.44
N ARG A 344 11.92 14.42 -5.61
CA ARG A 344 10.77 13.54 -5.30
C ARG A 344 10.32 13.68 -3.86
N LEU A 345 9.02 13.49 -3.64
CA LEU A 345 8.44 13.40 -2.30
C LEU A 345 8.49 11.94 -1.83
N ALA A 346 8.93 11.70 -0.59
CA ALA A 346 9.12 10.36 -0.07
C ALA A 346 8.20 10.05 1.13
N PRO A 347 7.60 8.84 1.19
CA PRO A 347 7.07 8.29 2.43
C PRO A 347 8.10 8.34 3.55
N GLY A 348 7.64 8.46 4.80
CA GLY A 348 8.53 8.78 5.92
C GLY A 348 8.90 10.26 6.07
N ARG A 349 8.29 11.15 5.26
CA ARG A 349 8.40 12.63 5.34
C ARG A 349 9.74 13.21 4.90
N ALA A 350 10.28 12.72 3.79
CA ALA A 350 11.55 13.16 3.23
C ALA A 350 11.41 13.68 1.78
N LEU A 351 12.46 14.36 1.31
CA LEU A 351 12.72 14.67 -0.10
C LEU A 351 13.84 13.76 -0.62
N LEU A 352 13.89 13.52 -1.93
CA LEU A 352 14.91 12.74 -2.66
C LEU A 352 15.35 13.45 -3.93
#